data_AF-A0A7V3IYT5-F1
#
_entry.id   AF-A0A7V3IYT5-F1
#
_cell.length_a   1.000
_cell.length_b   1.000
_cell.length_c   1.000
_cell.angle_alpha   90.00
_cell.angle_beta   90.00
_cell.angle_gamma   90.00
#
_symmetry.space_group_name_H-M   'P 1'
#
loop_
_entity.id
_entity.type
_entity.pdbx_description
1 polymer ?
#
loop_
_entity_poly.entity_id
_entity_poly.type
_entity_poly.pdbx_seq_one_letter_code
_entity_poly.pdbx_strand_id
1 'polypeptide(L)'
;MRRLLYCAVAGALGAALTAAGPLTHADPTPDPHIPNPLTGYCPGGGMGNMFEGYCDGVKYPDGSYWHQILYGGYTFPWFNQSGGEPTHLGLSCVIDPDNSPIPQPAPPGGCGGAVK
;
A
#
# COMPACT_ATOMS: atom_id res chain seq x y z
N MET A 1 50.56 37.07 -30.69
CA MET A 1 49.55 36.38 -31.50
C MET A 1 49.54 34.88 -31.19
N ARG A 2 48.35 34.35 -30.87
CA ARG A 2 47.92 32.94 -30.84
C ARG A 2 48.33 31.97 -29.71
N ARG A 3 49.39 32.16 -28.94
CA ARG A 3 49.75 31.16 -27.90
C ARG A 3 49.21 31.42 -26.49
N LEU A 4 48.92 32.68 -26.14
CA LEU A 4 48.41 33.05 -24.81
C LEU A 4 46.88 32.95 -24.67
N LEU A 5 46.17 32.61 -25.75
CA LEU A 5 44.70 32.48 -25.75
C LEU A 5 44.21 31.04 -25.49
N TYR A 6 45.11 30.05 -25.42
CA TYR A 6 44.71 28.64 -25.29
C TYR A 6 44.58 28.13 -23.85
N CYS A 7 45.05 28.87 -22.84
CA CYS A 7 44.97 28.40 -21.45
C CYS A 7 43.71 28.87 -20.71
N ALA A 8 43.00 29.88 -21.22
CA ALA A 8 41.88 30.48 -20.48
C ALA A 8 40.50 29.85 -20.79
N VAL A 9 40.38 29.00 -21.82
CA VAL A 9 39.09 28.41 -22.22
C VAL A 9 38.89 26.98 -21.67
N ALA A 10 39.95 26.32 -21.21
CA ALA A 10 39.87 24.94 -20.72
C ALA A 10 39.35 24.79 -19.27
N GLY A 11 39.24 25.89 -18.51
CA GLY A 11 38.87 25.84 -17.09
C GLY A 11 37.36 25.93 -16.79
N ALA A 12 36.54 26.37 -17.74
CA ALA A 12 35.14 26.74 -17.47
C ALA A 12 34.10 25.67 -17.87
N LEU A 13 34.51 24.51 -18.42
CA LEU A 13 33.61 23.46 -18.91
C LEU A 13 33.53 22.22 -17.99
N GLY A 14 34.10 22.27 -16.79
CA GLY A 14 34.16 21.10 -15.88
C GLY A 14 33.12 21.06 -14.77
N ALA A 15 32.39 22.15 -14.50
CA ALA A 15 31.64 22.30 -13.24
C ALA A 15 30.11 22.24 -13.37
N ALA A 16 29.55 22.01 -14.56
CA ALA A 16 28.10 22.10 -14.78
C ALA A 16 27.37 20.73 -14.89
N LEU A 17 28.08 19.59 -14.81
CA LEU A 17 27.49 18.27 -15.03
C LEU A 17 27.15 17.48 -13.75
N THR A 18 27.41 18.02 -12.56
CA THR A 18 27.16 17.29 -11.29
C THR A 18 25.77 17.54 -10.69
N ALA A 19 24.91 18.32 -11.33
CA ALA A 19 23.57 18.63 -10.82
C ALA A 19 22.47 17.65 -11.27
N ALA A 20 22.82 16.56 -11.98
CA ALA A 20 21.90 15.45 -12.22
C ALA A 20 22.12 14.38 -11.14
N GLY A 21 21.79 14.71 -9.89
CA GLY A 21 21.57 13.67 -8.88
C GLY A 21 20.49 12.71 -9.40
N PRO A 22 20.59 11.41 -9.10
CA PRO A 22 19.52 10.49 -9.46
C PRO A 22 18.23 11.05 -8.85
N LEU A 23 17.25 11.38 -9.69
CA LEU A 23 15.87 11.47 -9.26
C LEU A 23 15.51 10.04 -8.85
N THR A 24 15.82 9.69 -7.61
CA THR A 24 15.28 8.49 -6.99
C THR A 24 13.80 8.77 -6.89
N HIS A 25 13.07 8.39 -7.93
CA HIS A 25 11.63 8.28 -7.92
C HIS A 25 11.32 7.23 -6.87
N ALA A 26 11.22 7.65 -5.61
CA ALA A 26 10.79 6.78 -4.54
C ALA A 26 9.40 6.30 -4.97
N ASP A 27 9.27 5.00 -5.28
CA ASP A 27 7.96 4.41 -5.48
C ASP A 27 7.12 4.82 -4.26
N PRO A 28 5.92 5.40 -4.47
CA PRO A 28 5.08 5.78 -3.36
C PRO A 28 4.92 4.56 -2.47
N THR A 29 5.33 4.70 -1.21
CA THR A 29 5.23 3.62 -0.24
C THR A 29 3.78 3.13 -0.23
N PRO A 30 3.54 1.81 -0.40
CA PRO A 30 2.18 1.27 -0.47
C PRO A 30 1.39 1.71 0.77
N ASP A 31 0.14 2.14 0.58
CA ASP A 31 -0.74 2.54 1.67
C ASP A 31 -0.82 1.41 2.71
N PRO A 32 -0.38 1.63 3.97
CA PRO A 32 -0.40 0.59 4.99
C PRO A 32 -1.81 0.14 5.37
N HIS A 33 -2.85 0.90 5.05
CA HIS A 33 -4.23 0.49 5.28
C HIS A 33 -4.77 -0.44 4.20
N ILE A 34 -4.17 -0.47 3.00
CA ILE A 34 -4.65 -1.29 1.89
C ILE A 34 -3.81 -2.57 1.78
N PRO A 35 -4.31 -3.72 2.24
CA PRO A 35 -3.62 -4.98 2.06
C PRO A 35 -3.56 -5.38 0.57
N ASN A 36 -2.52 -6.14 0.23
CA ASN A 36 -2.42 -6.78 -1.07
C ASN A 36 -1.95 -8.24 -0.90
N PRO A 37 -2.89 -9.19 -0.83
CA PRO A 37 -2.58 -10.60 -0.65
C PRO A 37 -1.82 -11.21 -1.84
N LEU A 38 -1.98 -10.66 -3.05
CA LEU A 38 -1.28 -11.16 -4.24
C LEU A 38 0.23 -10.85 -4.22
N THR A 39 0.63 -9.81 -3.48
CA THR A 39 2.05 -9.47 -3.26
C THR A 39 2.54 -9.88 -1.87
N GLY A 40 1.70 -10.51 -1.05
CA GLY A 40 2.00 -10.85 0.34
C GLY A 40 2.11 -9.63 1.27
N TYR A 41 1.59 -8.47 0.86
CA TYR A 41 1.64 -7.25 1.65
C TYR A 41 0.44 -7.19 2.61
N CYS A 42 0.65 -7.68 3.84
CA CYS A 42 -0.36 -7.74 4.90
C CYS A 42 0.13 -6.98 6.15
N PRO A 43 0.18 -5.64 6.11
CA PRO A 43 0.80 -4.83 7.16
C PRO A 43 0.02 -4.84 8.49
N GLY A 44 -1.28 -5.15 8.47
CA GLY A 44 -2.09 -5.39 9.67
C GLY A 44 -1.96 -6.80 10.24
N GLY A 45 -1.21 -7.68 9.54
CA GLY A 45 -1.13 -9.10 9.83
C GLY A 45 -1.93 -9.94 8.83
N GLY A 46 -1.72 -11.23 8.89
CA GLY A 46 -2.36 -12.20 8.01
C GLY A 46 -1.95 -13.60 8.43
N MET A 47 -2.80 -14.57 8.11
CA MET A 47 -2.52 -15.98 8.38
C MET A 47 -3.05 -16.82 7.23
N GLY A 48 -2.33 -17.89 6.89
CA GLY A 48 -2.70 -18.82 5.85
C GLY A 48 -1.54 -19.20 4.94
N ASN A 49 -1.88 -19.74 3.77
CA ASN A 49 -0.94 -20.14 2.72
C ASN A 49 -1.39 -19.55 1.37
N MET A 50 -0.68 -19.90 0.29
CA MET A 50 -0.99 -19.40 -1.05
C MET A 50 -2.39 -19.76 -1.55
N PHE A 51 -3.05 -20.76 -0.94
CA PHE A 51 -4.39 -21.19 -1.34
C PHE A 51 -5.48 -20.61 -0.45
N GLU A 52 -5.29 -20.57 0.87
CA GLU A 52 -6.32 -20.15 1.81
C GLU A 52 -5.71 -19.31 2.93
N GLY A 53 -6.37 -18.20 3.26
CA GLY A 53 -5.91 -17.31 4.33
C GLY A 53 -6.60 -15.97 4.33
N TYR A 54 -6.05 -15.06 5.13
CA TYR A 54 -6.47 -13.67 5.13
C TYR A 54 -5.27 -12.72 5.19
N CYS A 55 -5.52 -11.48 4.79
CA CYS A 55 -4.55 -10.41 4.73
C CYS A 55 -5.22 -9.11 5.18
N ASP A 56 -4.68 -8.48 6.21
CA ASP A 56 -5.24 -7.28 6.83
C ASP A 56 -4.38 -6.05 6.58
N GLY A 57 -5.05 -4.91 6.46
CA GLY A 57 -4.45 -3.59 6.51
C GLY A 57 -4.25 -3.11 7.94
N VAL A 58 -3.42 -2.09 8.11
CA VAL A 58 -3.28 -1.40 9.40
C VAL A 58 -4.63 -0.84 9.85
N LYS A 59 -4.93 -0.96 11.15
CA LYS A 59 -6.15 -0.40 11.75
C LYS A 59 -6.14 1.12 11.69
N TYR A 60 -7.28 1.68 11.30
CA TYR A 60 -7.57 3.10 11.44
C TYR A 60 -7.77 3.47 12.92
N PRO A 61 -7.75 4.77 13.30
CA PRO A 61 -7.91 5.20 14.68
C PRO A 61 -9.24 4.79 15.34
N ASP A 62 -10.27 4.56 14.54
CA ASP A 62 -11.58 4.04 14.97
C ASP A 62 -11.57 2.51 15.19
N GLY A 63 -10.43 1.85 14.98
CA GLY A 63 -10.26 0.40 15.11
C GLY A 63 -10.72 -0.40 13.89
N SER A 64 -11.33 0.26 12.90
CA SER A 64 -11.69 -0.38 11.64
C SER A 64 -10.45 -0.71 10.80
N TYR A 65 -10.54 -1.68 9.90
CA TYR A 65 -9.47 -2.04 8.99
C TYR A 65 -10.03 -2.74 7.75
N TRP A 66 -9.21 -2.75 6.71
CA TRP A 66 -9.50 -3.52 5.52
C TRP A 66 -9.04 -4.96 5.68
N HIS A 67 -9.95 -5.89 5.40
CA HIS A 67 -9.75 -7.34 5.51
C HIS A 67 -9.98 -8.01 4.15
N GLN A 68 -9.06 -8.88 3.74
CA GLN A 68 -9.19 -9.68 2.52
C GLN A 68 -9.03 -11.16 2.83
N ILE A 69 -9.95 -11.97 2.30
CA ILE A 69 -9.87 -13.42 2.35
C ILE A 69 -9.33 -13.94 1.01
N LEU A 70 -8.30 -14.79 1.09
CA LEU A 70 -7.86 -15.62 -0.03
C LEU A 70 -8.50 -17.00 0.08
N TYR A 71 -8.99 -17.49 -1.05
CA TYR A 71 -9.38 -18.89 -1.22
C TYR A 71 -8.91 -19.35 -2.60
N GLY A 72 -8.47 -20.60 -2.77
CA GLY A 72 -7.88 -21.10 -4.02
C GLY A 72 -6.78 -20.24 -4.68
N GLY A 73 -6.08 -19.37 -3.95
CA GLY A 73 -5.08 -18.43 -4.49
C GLY A 73 -5.63 -17.20 -5.20
N TYR A 74 -6.93 -16.93 -5.04
CA TYR A 74 -7.60 -15.73 -5.54
C TYR A 74 -8.31 -15.00 -4.40
N THR A 75 -8.42 -13.68 -4.52
CA THR A 75 -9.29 -12.88 -3.66
C THR A 75 -10.73 -13.06 -4.12
N PHE A 76 -11.60 -13.51 -3.22
CA PHE A 76 -12.97 -13.83 -3.56
C PHE A 76 -13.95 -12.78 -3.00
N PRO A 77 -14.64 -12.01 -3.86
CA PRO A 77 -15.55 -10.95 -3.42
C PRO A 77 -16.78 -11.46 -2.65
N TRP A 78 -17.14 -12.74 -2.79
CA TRP A 78 -18.33 -13.34 -2.18
C TRP A 78 -18.13 -13.82 -0.74
N PHE A 79 -16.88 -13.97 -0.28
CA PHE A 79 -16.58 -14.28 1.13
C PHE A 79 -16.43 -13.01 1.98
N ASN A 80 -16.86 -11.85 1.48
CA ASN A 80 -17.27 -10.74 2.32
C ASN A 80 -18.39 -11.24 3.24
N GLN A 81 -18.03 -11.73 4.42
CA GLN A 81 -18.96 -12.15 5.47
C GLN A 81 -19.45 -10.96 6.29
N SER A 82 -18.86 -9.80 6.07
CA SER A 82 -19.09 -8.57 6.80
C SER A 82 -19.70 -7.55 5.85
N GLY A 83 -21.04 -7.46 5.81
CA GLY A 83 -21.85 -6.61 4.94
C GLY A 83 -21.65 -5.09 5.03
N GLY A 84 -20.42 -4.60 5.24
CA GLY A 84 -19.95 -3.29 4.82
C GLY A 84 -19.61 -3.35 3.33
N GLU A 85 -20.06 -2.35 2.58
CA GLU A 85 -20.12 -2.38 1.12
C GLU A 85 -18.85 -2.90 0.42
N PRO A 86 -19.00 -3.76 -0.60
CA PRO A 86 -17.88 -4.44 -1.24
C PRO A 86 -17.14 -3.48 -2.17
N THR A 87 -15.91 -3.12 -1.84
CA THR A 87 -15.01 -2.48 -2.81
C THR A 87 -14.45 -3.55 -3.75
N HIS A 88 -15.29 -4.07 -4.65
CA HIS A 88 -15.02 -4.79 -5.91
C HIS A 88 -13.98 -5.95 -5.97
N LEU A 89 -13.19 -6.26 -4.94
CA LEU A 89 -12.03 -7.15 -5.01
C LEU A 89 -11.86 -8.04 -3.76
N GLY A 90 -12.94 -8.33 -3.04
CA GLY A 90 -12.89 -9.11 -1.78
C GLY A 90 -12.29 -8.36 -0.60
N LEU A 91 -12.13 -7.04 -0.72
CA LEU A 91 -11.74 -6.13 0.35
C LEU A 91 -13.00 -5.73 1.14
N SER A 92 -13.02 -6.07 2.43
CA SER A 92 -14.15 -5.81 3.33
C SER A 92 -13.69 -4.87 4.44
N CYS A 93 -14.48 -3.81 4.69
CA CYS A 93 -14.21 -2.93 5.83
C CYS A 93 -14.82 -3.54 7.09
N VAL A 94 -13.97 -3.87 8.06
CA VAL A 94 -14.37 -4.60 9.27
C VAL A 94 -13.84 -3.93 10.52
N ILE A 95 -14.43 -4.30 11.65
CA ILE A 95 -13.96 -3.97 12.99
C ILE A 95 -13.99 -5.23 13.84
N ASP A 96 -13.08 -5.32 14.79
CA ASP A 96 -13.02 -6.44 15.72
C ASP A 96 -12.81 -5.93 17.15
N PRO A 97 -13.89 -5.46 17.81
CA PRO A 97 -13.81 -4.90 19.16
C PRO A 97 -13.55 -5.99 20.22
N ASP A 98 -13.94 -7.23 19.94
CA ASP A 98 -13.91 -8.35 20.90
C ASP A 98 -12.81 -9.37 20.61
N ASN A 99 -11.94 -9.12 19.61
CA ASN A 99 -10.99 -10.11 19.07
C ASN A 99 -11.68 -11.41 18.61
N SER A 100 -12.90 -11.28 18.08
CA SER A 100 -13.68 -12.36 17.52
C SER A 100 -12.98 -12.92 16.28
N PRO A 101 -12.91 -14.26 16.11
CA PRO A 101 -12.33 -14.88 14.91
C PRO A 101 -13.06 -14.51 13.62
N ILE A 102 -14.26 -13.94 13.72
CA ILE A 102 -15.03 -13.42 12.60
C ILE A 102 -15.19 -11.91 12.81
N PRO A 103 -14.45 -11.08 12.05
CA PRO A 103 -14.56 -9.63 12.12
C PRO A 103 -15.97 -9.18 11.76
N GLN A 104 -16.49 -8.19 12.47
CA GLN A 104 -17.80 -7.62 12.21
C GLN A 104 -17.70 -6.50 11.17
N PRO A 105 -18.76 -6.19 10.42
CA PRO A 105 -18.78 -5.02 9.55
C PRO A 105 -18.45 -3.75 10.35
N ALA A 106 -17.60 -2.88 9.80
CA ALA A 106 -17.35 -1.58 10.42
C ALA A 106 -18.62 -0.69 10.35
N PRO A 107 -18.87 0.16 11.36
CA PRO A 107 -19.97 1.12 11.33
C PRO A 107 -19.74 2.20 10.25
N PRO A 108 -20.78 2.99 9.90
CA PRO A 108 -20.63 4.18 9.06
C PRO A 108 -19.52 5.10 9.57
N GLY A 109 -18.69 5.60 8.66
CA GLY A 109 -17.44 6.30 8.98
C GLY A 109 -16.21 5.41 9.05
N GLY A 110 -16.38 4.08 9.03
CA GLY A 110 -15.30 3.09 9.03
C GLY A 110 -14.39 3.14 7.81
N CYS A 111 -13.17 2.63 7.99
CA CYS A 111 -12.08 2.59 7.01
C CYS A 111 -11.77 3.95 6.38
N GLY A 112 -11.58 4.97 7.22
CA GLY A 112 -11.33 6.33 6.78
C GLY A 112 -12.55 7.01 6.14
N GLY A 113 -13.77 6.59 6.49
CA GLY A 113 -15.02 7.12 5.94
C GLY A 113 -15.51 6.44 4.67
N ALA A 114 -14.96 5.28 4.30
CA ALA A 114 -15.38 4.53 3.13
C ALA A 114 -16.80 3.93 3.28
N VAL A 115 -17.15 3.50 4.50
CA VAL A 115 -18.49 3.02 4.86
C VAL A 115 -19.43 4.20 5.09
N LYS A 116 -20.58 4.23 4.41
CA LYS A 116 -21.57 5.32 4.47
C LYS A 116 -22.77 4.99 5.35
#